data_AF-A0A968TRR1-F1
#
_entry.id   AF-A0A968TRR1-F1
#
_cell.length_a   1.000
_cell.length_b   1.000
_cell.length_c   1.000
_cell.angle_alpha   90.00
_cell.angle_beta   90.00
_cell.angle_gamma   90.00
#
_symmetry.space_group_name_H-M   'P 1'
#
loop_
_entity.id
_entity.type
_entity.pdbx_description
1 polymer ?
#
loop_
_entity_poly.entity_id
_entity_poly.type
_entity_poly.pdbx_seq_one_letter_code
_entity_poly.pdbx_strand_id
1 'polypeptide(L)'
;MISYKNTPGEVSFSNAEIEGGQYSWTTISLEGIMRRTSDVVIANSPLVYGMRAGVQKHNTPFIFLDDNDEPRLRKNDMTTASLGLLGEWAKSKWTYYWLMRYQFPLSTEATGAAQFNISPVFAFDGSIGTSYSLSPQIKLGMFWYGQWHQ
;
A
#
# COMPACT_ATOMS: atom_id res chain seq x y z
N MET A 1 5.41 -0.44 13.75
CA MET A 1 4.01 -0.72 13.39
C MET A 1 3.96 -2.05 12.67
N ILE A 2 3.14 -2.97 13.16
CA ILE A 2 2.85 -4.24 12.48
C ILE A 2 1.41 -4.13 11.98
N SER A 3 1.17 -4.49 10.73
CA SER A 3 -0.17 -4.48 10.14
C SER A 3 -0.39 -5.77 9.36
N TYR A 4 -1.59 -6.32 9.50
CA TYR A 4 -2.08 -7.42 8.70
C TYR A 4 -3.40 -7.00 8.07
N LYS A 5 -3.51 -7.15 6.75
CA LYS A 5 -4.74 -6.90 6.00
C LYS A 5 -5.08 -8.16 5.21
N ASN A 6 -6.34 -8.57 5.30
CA ASN A 6 -6.93 -9.61 4.48
C ASN A 6 -8.16 -9.02 3.78
N THR A 7 -8.17 -9.05 2.45
CA THR A 7 -9.28 -8.61 1.62
C THR A 7 -9.80 -9.80 0.81
N PRO A 8 -10.89 -10.45 1.26
CA PRO A 8 -11.52 -11.49 0.46
C PRO A 8 -12.19 -10.87 -0.77
N GLY A 9 -12.24 -11.64 -1.85
CA GLY A 9 -12.88 -11.24 -3.09
C GLY A 9 -13.34 -12.45 -3.88
N GLU A 10 -14.16 -12.18 -4.89
CA GLU A 10 -14.70 -13.18 -5.81
C GLU A 10 -14.56 -12.65 -7.23
N VAL A 11 -14.18 -13.53 -8.16
CA VAL A 11 -14.21 -13.29 -9.59
C VAL A 11 -15.30 -14.15 -10.19
N SER A 12 -16.22 -13.51 -10.91
CA SER A 12 -17.24 -14.20 -11.70
C SER A 12 -17.28 -13.62 -13.11
N PHE A 13 -17.52 -14.50 -14.09
CA PHE A 13 -17.76 -14.12 -15.49
C PHE A 13 -19.17 -14.56 -15.89
N SER A 14 -19.80 -13.83 -16.80
CA SER A 14 -21.14 -14.19 -17.29
C SER A 14 -21.15 -15.41 -18.21
N ASN A 15 -19.99 -15.76 -18.78
CA ASN A 15 -19.83 -16.75 -19.83
C ASN A 15 -18.73 -17.80 -19.53
N ALA A 16 -18.15 -17.80 -18.33
CA ALA A 16 -17.13 -18.75 -17.92
C ALA A 16 -17.19 -18.99 -16.40
N GLU A 17 -16.97 -20.23 -15.98
CA GLU A 17 -16.72 -20.54 -14.56
C GLU A 17 -15.22 -20.59 -14.32
N ILE A 18 -14.73 -19.89 -13.28
CA ILE A 18 -13.35 -20.02 -12.82
C ILE A 18 -13.35 -21.00 -11.65
N GLU A 19 -12.62 -22.10 -11.81
CA GLU A 19 -12.32 -22.99 -10.70
C GLU A 19 -11.54 -22.21 -9.62
N GLY A 20 -12.13 -22.05 -8.43
CA GLY A 20 -11.54 -21.26 -7.35
C GLY A 20 -11.69 -19.75 -7.54
N GLY A 21 -12.82 -19.26 -8.07
CA GLY A 21 -13.11 -17.83 -8.22
C GLY A 21 -13.07 -17.00 -6.92
N GLN A 22 -13.04 -17.64 -5.75
CA GLN A 22 -12.81 -16.97 -4.47
C GLN A 22 -11.31 -16.79 -4.18
N TYR A 23 -10.94 -15.58 -3.76
CA TYR A 23 -9.57 -15.25 -3.44
C TYR A 23 -9.45 -14.42 -2.17
N SER A 24 -8.23 -14.34 -1.65
CA SER A 24 -7.88 -13.49 -0.53
C SER A 24 -6.59 -12.76 -0.87
N TRP A 25 -6.68 -11.44 -0.97
CA TRP A 25 -5.49 -10.59 -1.05
C TRP A 25 -5.03 -10.32 0.38
N THR A 26 -3.82 -10.81 0.70
CA THR A 26 -3.22 -10.55 2.01
C THR A 26 -2.00 -9.65 1.91
N THR A 27 -1.85 -8.79 2.91
CA THR A 27 -0.68 -7.93 3.09
C THR A 27 -0.23 -7.99 4.54
N ILE A 28 1.04 -8.30 4.76
CA ILE A 28 1.71 -8.19 6.06
C ILE A 28 2.76 -7.10 5.94
N SER A 29 2.72 -6.11 6.84
CA SER A 29 3.65 -4.99 6.83
C SER A 29 4.31 -4.81 8.19
N LEU A 30 5.63 -4.68 8.19
CA LEU A 30 6.44 -4.29 9.34
C LEU A 30 7.15 -2.97 9.00
N GLU A 31 6.76 -1.89 9.67
CA GLU A 31 7.28 -0.55 9.37
C GLU A 31 7.65 0.21 10.64
N GLY A 32 8.84 0.80 10.63
CA GLY A 32 9.36 1.66 11.69
C GLY A 32 9.41 3.12 11.24
N ILE A 33 9.15 4.04 12.16
CA ILE A 33 9.47 5.46 11.98
C ILE A 33 10.81 5.69 12.70
N MET A 34 11.86 6.01 11.94
CA MET A 34 13.24 6.02 12.47
C MET A 34 13.51 7.22 13.37
N ARG A 35 13.05 8.41 12.97
CA ARG A 35 13.18 9.65 13.75
C ARG A 35 12.06 10.60 13.37
N ARG A 36 11.31 11.06 14.38
CA ARG A 36 10.38 12.18 14.23
C ARG A 36 11.07 13.45 14.73
N THR A 37 11.09 14.49 13.91
CA THR A 37 11.58 15.82 14.25
C THR A 37 10.48 16.84 14.00
N SER A 38 10.57 17.97 14.71
CA SER A 38 9.67 19.11 14.60
C SER A 38 10.43 20.44 14.49
N ASP A 39 11.67 20.40 13.96
CA ASP A 39 12.58 21.56 13.94
C ASP A 39 12.15 22.63 12.92
N VAL A 40 11.19 22.32 12.05
CA VAL A 40 10.64 23.22 11.04
C VAL A 40 9.29 23.77 11.51
N VAL A 41 9.14 25.09 11.51
CA VAL A 41 7.90 25.78 11.88
C VAL A 41 7.29 26.45 10.65
N ILE A 42 6.03 26.15 10.37
CA ILE A 42 5.28 26.73 9.24
C ILE A 42 4.04 27.44 9.82
N ALA A 43 3.94 28.75 9.57
CA ALA A 43 2.87 29.61 10.08
C ALA A 43 2.60 29.45 11.60
N ASN A 44 3.67 29.55 12.40
CA ASN A 44 3.65 29.41 13.87
C ASN A 44 3.17 28.04 14.38
N SER A 45 3.24 26.99 13.56
CA SER A 45 2.93 25.63 13.97
C SER A 45 4.03 24.67 13.53
N PRO A 46 4.48 23.75 14.40
CA PRO A 46 5.54 22.82 14.06
C PRO A 46 5.07 21.84 12.98
N LEU A 47 5.93 21.58 12.00
CA LEU A 47 5.81 20.47 11.08
C LEU A 47 6.49 19.26 11.72
N VAL A 48 5.71 18.23 12.06
CA VAL A 48 6.25 16.96 12.54
C VAL A 48 6.50 16.06 11.34
N TYR A 49 7.74 15.68 11.10
CA TYR A 49 8.09 14.81 9.98
C TYR A 49 9.09 13.73 10.39
N GLY A 50 9.16 12.67 9.60
CA GLY A 50 10.09 11.58 9.87
C GLY A 50 10.25 10.60 8.73
N MET A 51 11.43 9.96 8.71
CA MET A 51 11.70 8.85 7.81
C MET A 51 11.00 7.59 8.28
N ARG A 52 10.44 6.85 7.34
CA ARG A 52 9.78 5.56 7.53
C ARG A 52 10.49 4.53 6.69
N ALA A 53 10.81 3.39 7.28
CA ALA A 53 11.36 2.25 6.55
C ALA A 53 10.63 0.99 6.98
N GLY A 54 10.53 0.01 6.09
CA GLY A 54 9.92 -1.25 6.44
C GLY A 54 9.88 -2.25 5.31
N VAL A 55 9.32 -3.41 5.61
CA VAL A 55 9.17 -4.51 4.67
C VAL A 55 7.69 -4.90 4.62
N GLN A 56 7.20 -5.20 3.43
CA GLN A 56 5.85 -5.68 3.21
C GLN A 56 5.87 -6.96 2.39
N LYS A 57 5.07 -7.94 2.81
CA LYS A 57 4.79 -9.14 2.02
C LYS A 57 3.35 -9.05 1.50
N HIS A 58 3.19 -9.17 0.20
CA HIS A 58 1.92 -9.18 -0.50
C HIS A 58 1.69 -10.55 -1.11
N ASN A 59 0.51 -11.11 -0.89
CA ASN A 59 -0.02 -12.25 -1.65
C ASN A 59 -1.18 -11.71 -2.48
N THR A 60 -0.91 -11.43 -3.75
CA THR A 60 -1.86 -10.79 -4.65
C THR A 60 -2.41 -11.81 -5.64
N PRO A 61 -3.73 -11.99 -5.72
CA PRO A 61 -4.33 -12.84 -6.73
C PRO A 61 -4.32 -12.13 -8.08
N PHE A 62 -4.14 -12.89 -9.16
CA PHE A 62 -4.28 -12.40 -10.52
C PHE A 62 -4.92 -13.47 -11.39
N ILE A 63 -5.57 -13.01 -12.46
CA ILE A 63 -6.18 -13.89 -13.46
C ILE A 63 -5.20 -13.98 -14.63
N PHE A 64 -4.98 -15.19 -15.12
CA PHE A 64 -4.22 -15.43 -16.34
C PHE A 64 -4.96 -16.47 -17.20
N LEU A 65 -4.63 -16.51 -18.49
CA LEU A 65 -5.11 -17.56 -19.39
C LEU A 65 -4.08 -18.67 -19.43
N ASP A 66 -4.52 -19.93 -19.34
CA ASP A 66 -3.65 -21.08 -19.55
C ASP A 66 -3.45 -21.40 -21.04
N ASP A 67 -2.75 -22.50 -21.34
CA ASP A 67 -2.43 -22.91 -22.72
C ASP A 67 -3.68 -23.23 -23.57
N ASN A 68 -4.86 -23.37 -22.95
CA ASN A 68 -6.15 -23.62 -23.61
C ASN A 68 -7.06 -22.37 -23.61
N ASP A 69 -6.52 -21.19 -23.31
CA ASP A 69 -7.26 -19.94 -23.14
C ASP A 69 -8.32 -19.99 -22.02
N GLU A 70 -8.18 -20.88 -21.03
CA GLU A 70 -9.09 -20.93 -19.89
C GLU A 70 -8.64 -19.94 -18.79
N PRO A 71 -9.55 -19.12 -18.22
CA PRO A 71 -9.21 -18.22 -17.15
C PRO A 71 -8.92 -19.00 -15.87
N ARG A 72 -7.72 -18.80 -15.33
CA ARG A 72 -7.26 -19.44 -14.10
C ARG A 72 -6.82 -18.38 -13.10
N LEU A 73 -7.13 -18.61 -11.82
CA LEU A 73 -6.68 -17.75 -10.74
C LEU A 73 -5.32 -18.24 -10.22
N ARG A 74 -4.35 -17.33 -10.10
CA ARG A 74 -3.06 -17.61 -9.47
C ARG A 74 -2.75 -16.59 -8.39
N LYS A 75 -1.72 -16.91 -7.63
CA LYS A 75 -1.19 -16.06 -6.57
C LYS A 75 0.22 -15.64 -6.94
N ASN A 76 0.49 -14.39 -6.63
CA ASN A 76 1.77 -13.76 -6.75
C ASN A 76 2.23 -13.35 -5.35
N ASP A 77 3.36 -13.89 -4.93
CA ASP A 77 4.00 -13.60 -3.66
C ASP A 77 5.12 -12.59 -3.90
N MET A 78 4.95 -11.39 -3.34
CA MET A 78 5.90 -10.29 -3.49
C MET A 78 6.35 -9.79 -2.12
N THR A 79 7.66 -9.73 -1.91
CA THR A 79 8.24 -9.04 -0.75
C THR A 79 8.85 -7.74 -1.22
N THR A 80 8.51 -6.63 -0.56
CA THR A 80 9.01 -5.29 -0.89
C THR A 80 9.70 -4.69 0.33
N ALA A 81 10.85 -4.08 0.11
CA ALA A 81 11.39 -3.08 1.02
C ALA A 81 10.75 -1.73 0.70
N SER A 82 10.62 -0.89 1.71
CA SER A 82 10.07 0.44 1.53
C SER A 82 10.84 1.49 2.33
N LEU A 83 10.99 2.66 1.73
CA LEU A 83 11.58 3.84 2.34
C LEU A 83 10.71 5.05 2.01
N GLY A 84 10.38 5.86 3.00
CA GLY A 84 9.46 6.97 2.82
C GLY A 84 9.63 8.10 3.81
N LEU A 85 8.87 9.15 3.57
CA LEU A 85 8.76 10.34 4.40
C LEU A 85 7.30 10.51 4.80
N LEU A 86 7.08 10.73 6.08
CA LEU A 86 5.80 11.11 6.66
C LEU A 86 5.92 12.54 7.16
N GLY A 87 4.93 13.38 6.88
CA GLY A 87 4.79 14.70 7.47
C GLY A 87 3.37 14.96 7.96
N GLU A 88 3.29 15.68 9.07
CA GLU A 88 2.07 16.10 9.74
C GLU A 88 2.21 17.56 10.15
N TRP A 89 1.31 18.41 9.68
CA TRP A 89 1.25 19.82 10.04
C TRP A 89 -0.11 20.13 10.64
N ALA A 90 -0.14 20.40 11.94
CA ALA A 90 -1.36 20.75 12.67
C ALA A 90 -1.50 22.27 12.76
N LYS A 91 -2.67 22.80 12.40
CA LYS A 91 -3.02 24.22 12.54
C LYS A 91 -4.44 24.37 13.03
N SER A 92 -4.60 24.85 14.27
CA SER A 92 -5.90 24.95 14.94
C SER A 92 -6.61 23.58 14.95
N LYS A 93 -7.83 23.48 14.41
CA LYS A 93 -8.60 22.24 14.32
C LYS A 93 -8.21 21.36 13.12
N TRP A 94 -7.40 21.87 12.20
CA TRP A 94 -6.98 21.15 11.00
C TRP A 94 -5.64 20.44 11.20
N THR A 95 -5.48 19.29 10.57
CA THR A 95 -4.20 18.60 10.48
C THR A 95 -4.01 18.10 9.06
N TYR A 96 -2.92 18.52 8.42
CA TYR A 96 -2.55 18.13 7.07
C TYR A 96 -1.52 17.02 7.13
N TYR A 97 -1.70 16.00 6.29
CA TYR A 97 -0.87 14.81 6.23
C TYR A 97 -0.29 14.64 4.84
N TRP A 98 0.96 14.21 4.79
CA TRP A 98 1.52 13.62 3.58
C TRP A 98 2.40 12.42 3.93
N LEU A 99 2.35 11.44 3.05
CA LEU A 99 3.18 10.26 3.04
C LEU A 99 3.67 10.06 1.62
N MET A 100 4.97 9.86 1.46
CA MET A 100 5.58 9.43 0.19
C MET A 100 6.49 8.26 0.49
N ARG A 101 6.51 7.26 -0.40
CA ARG A 101 7.26 6.03 -0.21
C ARG A 101 7.75 5.52 -1.55
N TYR A 102 9.01 5.14 -1.56
CA TYR A 102 9.60 4.29 -2.57
C TYR A 102 9.51 2.84 -2.10
N GLN A 103 9.00 1.96 -2.95
CA GLN A 103 8.94 0.52 -2.73
C GLN A 103 9.87 -0.17 -3.72
N PHE A 104 10.71 -1.05 -3.20
CA PHE A 104 11.66 -1.84 -3.97
C PHE A 104 11.33 -3.33 -3.80
N PRO A 105 11.03 -4.07 -4.88
CA PRO A 105 10.80 -5.50 -4.79
C PRO A 105 12.09 -6.23 -4.40
N LEU A 106 12.05 -6.92 -3.27
CA LEU A 106 13.13 -7.80 -2.81
C LEU A 106 13.00 -9.21 -3.39
N SER A 107 11.76 -9.68 -3.56
CA SER A 107 11.46 -10.97 -4.18
C SER A 107 10.10 -10.94 -4.84
N THR A 108 9.98 -11.67 -5.95
CA THR A 108 8.75 -11.80 -6.73
C THR A 108 8.63 -13.24 -7.20
N GLU A 109 7.67 -13.98 -6.66
CA GLU A 109 7.44 -15.38 -6.97
C GLU A 109 6.00 -15.55 -7.44
N ALA A 110 5.82 -16.03 -8.68
CA ALA A 110 4.51 -16.43 -9.19
C ALA A 110 4.47 -17.95 -9.31
N THR A 111 3.52 -18.57 -8.62
CA THR A 111 3.37 -20.03 -8.67
C THR A 111 2.76 -20.43 -10.01
N GLY A 112 3.46 -21.26 -10.79
CA GLY A 112 2.93 -21.88 -12.02
C GLY A 112 3.11 -21.08 -13.31
N ALA A 113 3.86 -19.98 -13.29
CA ALA A 113 4.20 -19.23 -14.50
C ALA A 113 5.71 -19.00 -14.54
N ALA A 114 6.45 -19.89 -15.21
CA ALA A 114 7.88 -19.70 -15.48
C ALA A 114 8.19 -18.41 -16.28
N GLN A 115 7.15 -17.75 -16.79
CA GLN A 115 7.22 -16.54 -17.60
C GLN A 115 6.63 -15.29 -16.92
N PHE A 116 6.10 -15.39 -15.69
CA PHE A 116 5.56 -14.21 -15.01
C PHE A 116 6.69 -13.43 -14.34
N ASN A 117 7.14 -12.37 -15.00
CA ASN A 117 8.07 -11.41 -14.44
C ASN A 117 7.29 -10.18 -13.97
N ILE A 118 7.37 -9.86 -12.69
CA ILE A 118 6.84 -8.59 -12.20
C ILE A 118 7.81 -7.48 -12.64
N SER A 119 7.41 -6.71 -13.64
CA SER A 119 7.85 -5.32 -13.81
C SER A 119 6.80 -4.46 -13.12
N PRO A 120 7.09 -3.96 -11.92
CA PRO A 120 8.03 -2.84 -11.89
C PRO A 120 9.34 -3.09 -11.16
N VAL A 121 10.40 -2.42 -11.61
CA VAL A 121 11.70 -2.31 -10.92
C VAL A 121 11.52 -1.58 -9.58
N PHE A 122 10.54 -0.68 -9.51
CA PHE A 122 10.16 0.02 -8.29
C PHE A 122 8.76 0.65 -8.38
N ALA A 123 8.16 0.92 -7.22
CA ALA A 123 6.92 1.68 -7.14
C ALA A 123 7.09 2.91 -6.25
N PHE A 124 6.40 3.98 -6.60
CA PHE A 124 6.18 5.11 -5.72
C PHE A 124 4.73 5.10 -5.24
N ASP A 125 4.53 5.03 -3.93
CA ASP A 125 3.21 5.24 -3.32
C ASP A 125 3.21 6.44 -2.41
N GLY A 126 2.04 7.04 -2.23
CA GLY A 126 1.88 8.11 -1.29
C GLY A 126 0.43 8.40 -0.99
N SER A 127 0.25 9.20 0.06
CA SER A 127 -1.04 9.79 0.35
C SER A 127 -0.88 11.23 0.77
N ILE A 128 -1.85 12.04 0.42
CA ILE A 128 -2.03 13.36 1.00
C ILE A 128 -3.42 13.41 1.61
N GLY A 129 -3.58 14.18 2.67
CA GLY A 129 -4.88 14.30 3.30
C GLY A 129 -4.96 15.43 4.29
N THR A 130 -6.17 15.63 4.77
CA THR A 130 -6.46 16.59 5.83
C THR A 130 -7.47 15.99 6.78
N SER A 131 -7.40 16.37 8.05
CA SER A 131 -8.41 16.04 9.04
C SER A 131 -8.85 17.29 9.81
N TYR A 132 -10.12 17.32 10.19
CA TYR A 132 -10.72 18.33 11.04
C TYR A 132 -11.13 17.70 12.37
N SER A 133 -10.66 18.29 13.48
CA SER A 133 -11.00 17.87 14.83
C SER A 133 -12.36 18.45 15.23
N LEU A 134 -13.38 17.59 15.28
CA LEU A 134 -14.72 17.93 15.77
C LEU A 134 -14.72 18.04 17.30
N SER A 135 -13.95 17.18 17.96
CA SER A 135 -13.68 17.19 19.40
C SER A 135 -12.25 16.70 19.68
N PRO A 136 -11.75 16.72 20.93
CA PRO A 136 -10.45 16.12 21.26
C PRO A 136 -10.35 14.62 20.93
N GLN A 137 -11.48 13.93 20.79
CA GLN A 137 -11.55 12.49 20.55
C GLN A 137 -12.01 12.13 19.12
N ILE A 138 -12.67 13.05 18.42
CA ILE A 138 -13.28 12.78 17.11
C ILE A 138 -12.62 13.66 16.04
N LYS A 139 -12.07 13.00 15.03
CA LYS A 139 -11.52 13.64 13.83
C LYS A 139 -12.21 13.08 12.60
N LEU A 140 -12.58 13.96 11.68
CA LEU A 140 -13.06 13.61 10.34
C LEU A 140 -11.94 13.91 9.35
N GLY A 141 -11.62 12.98 8.46
CA GLY A 141 -10.52 13.15 7.51
C GLY A 141 -10.87 12.76 6.09
N MET A 142 -10.20 13.40 5.14
CA MET A 142 -10.23 13.07 3.72
C MET A 142 -8.80 12.81 3.27
N PHE A 143 -8.61 11.68 2.60
CA PHE A 143 -7.31 11.22 2.15
C PHE A 143 -7.39 10.80 0.70
N TRP A 144 -6.40 11.22 -0.07
CA TRP A 144 -6.19 10.74 -1.43
C TRP A 144 -4.93 9.88 -1.44
N TYR A 145 -5.05 8.69 -2.02
CA TYR A 145 -3.96 7.73 -2.18
C TYR A 145 -3.63 7.61 -3.65
N GLY A 146 -2.34 7.71 -3.96
CA GLY A 146 -1.80 7.58 -5.31
C GLY A 146 -0.66 6.58 -5.32
N GLN A 147 -0.56 5.82 -6.42
CA GLN A 147 0.52 4.87 -6.62
C GLN A 147 0.93 4.86 -8.10
N TRP A 148 2.22 4.84 -8.35
CA TRP A 148 2.83 4.79 -9.67
C TRP A 148 3.87 3.67 -9.69
N HIS A 149 3.98 2.99 -10.83
CA HIS A 149 4.79 1.80 -11.03
C HIS A 149 5.57 1.93 -12.34
N GLN A 150 6.81 1.43 -12.39
CA GLN A 150 7.61 1.31 -13.60
C GLN A 150 8.36 -0.02 -13.67
#